data_AF-A0AAU5B6W0-F1
#
_entry.id   AF-A0AAU5B6W0-F1
#
_cell.length_a   1.000
_cell.length_b   1.000
_cell.length_c   1.000
_cell.angle_alpha   90.00
_cell.angle_beta   90.00
_cell.angle_gamma   90.00
#
_symmetry.space_group_name_H-M   'P 1'
#
loop_
_entity.id
_entity.type
_entity.pdbx_description
1 polymer ?
#
loop_
_entity_poly.entity_id
_entity_poly.type
_entity_poly.pdbx_seq_one_letter_code
_entity_poly.pdbx_strand_id
1 'polypeptide(L)'
;MAAAKTDDVRTAYLEGRSIAALARDHGVSRGAIRTAVVGLLPDHTAAEEDTPASELPVTLDMPGKIADYLRTTELEPAERAALDQVATVRRGQGCTLRVSAIPAVHRGLLARCQPLDGGQGLPAVPAQRKARREYENRVTALTP
;
A
#
# COMPACT_ATOMS: atom_id res chain seq x y z
N MET A 1 6.64 38.35 -20.51
CA MET A 1 5.47 37.75 -21.20
C MET A 1 5.21 36.30 -20.80
N ALA A 2 6.25 35.45 -20.61
CA ALA A 2 6.06 34.06 -20.15
C ALA A 2 5.50 33.94 -18.72
N ALA A 3 5.91 34.80 -17.78
CA ALA A 3 5.43 34.78 -16.39
C ALA A 3 3.91 35.03 -16.28
N ALA A 4 3.38 36.02 -17.00
CA ALA A 4 1.96 36.34 -17.02
C ALA A 4 1.08 35.17 -17.51
N LYS A 5 1.57 34.37 -18.48
CA LYS A 5 0.86 33.20 -19.00
C LYS A 5 0.85 32.05 -17.98
N THR A 6 1.90 31.93 -17.16
CA THR A 6 1.98 30.94 -16.07
C THR A 6 1.03 31.29 -14.93
N ASP A 7 0.94 32.58 -14.55
CA ASP A 7 0.02 33.03 -13.50
C ASP A 7 -1.45 32.85 -13.91
N ASP A 8 -1.78 33.10 -15.18
CA ASP A 8 -3.13 32.85 -15.73
C ASP A 8 -3.53 31.37 -15.65
N VAL A 9 -2.63 30.46 -16.05
CA VAL A 9 -2.83 28.99 -15.91
C VAL A 9 -3.02 28.57 -14.45
N ARG A 10 -2.24 29.18 -13.55
CA ARG A 10 -2.28 28.94 -12.11
C ARG A 10 -3.61 29.38 -11.50
N THR A 11 -4.11 30.56 -11.84
CA THR A 11 -5.40 31.08 -11.38
C THR A 11 -6.54 30.20 -11.88
N ALA A 12 -6.58 29.87 -13.17
CA ALA A 12 -7.63 29.02 -13.74
C ALA A 12 -7.63 27.59 -13.15
N TYR A 13 -6.46 27.07 -12.77
CA TYR A 13 -6.35 25.79 -12.06
C TYR A 13 -6.98 25.85 -10.66
N LEU A 14 -6.74 26.92 -9.90
CA LEU A 14 -7.38 27.14 -8.59
C LEU A 14 -8.89 27.33 -8.68
N GLU A 15 -9.38 27.86 -9.81
CA GLU A 15 -10.81 27.95 -10.13
C GLU A 15 -11.44 26.61 -10.57
N GLY A 16 -10.68 25.51 -10.51
CA GLY A 16 -11.18 24.15 -10.73
C GLY A 16 -11.13 23.67 -12.19
N ARG A 17 -10.44 24.39 -13.09
CA ARG A 17 -10.26 23.94 -14.48
C ARG A 17 -9.25 22.79 -14.54
N SER A 18 -9.61 21.73 -15.26
CA SER A 18 -8.74 20.56 -15.40
C SER A 18 -7.50 20.84 -16.27
N ILE A 19 -6.39 20.15 -15.99
CA ILE A 19 -5.13 20.23 -16.76
C ILE A 19 -5.34 19.97 -18.26
N ALA A 20 -6.28 19.08 -18.61
CA ALA A 20 -6.61 18.77 -19.99
C ALA A 20 -7.34 19.91 -20.72
N ALA A 21 -8.20 20.66 -20.02
CA ALA A 21 -8.87 21.83 -20.56
C ALA A 21 -7.86 22.97 -20.77
N LEU A 22 -7.01 23.24 -19.78
CA LEU A 22 -5.97 24.27 -19.87
C LEU A 22 -4.98 24.01 -21.01
N ALA A 23 -4.58 22.75 -21.23
CA ALA A 23 -3.72 22.38 -22.35
C ALA A 23 -4.35 22.71 -23.72
N ARG A 24 -5.66 22.49 -23.87
CA ARG A 24 -6.40 22.81 -25.10
C ARG A 24 -6.55 24.31 -25.29
N ASP A 25 -6.92 25.03 -24.23
CA ASP A 25 -7.19 26.47 -24.28
C ASP A 25 -5.91 27.29 -24.55
N HIS A 26 -4.76 26.86 -24.01
CA HIS A 26 -3.48 27.56 -24.18
C HIS A 26 -2.59 27.01 -25.32
N GLY A 27 -3.02 25.95 -26.01
CA GLY A 27 -2.31 25.31 -27.12
C GLY A 27 -0.97 24.67 -26.73
N VAL A 28 -0.85 24.17 -25.50
CA VAL A 28 0.40 23.62 -24.94
C VAL A 28 0.21 22.19 -24.45
N SER A 29 1.31 21.47 -24.27
CA SER A 29 1.24 20.10 -23.75
C SER A 29 0.76 20.07 -22.30
N ARG A 30 0.10 18.97 -21.91
CA ARG A 30 -0.32 18.75 -20.51
C ARG A 30 0.87 18.73 -19.55
N GLY A 31 2.04 18.27 -20.02
CA GLY A 31 3.29 18.30 -19.25
C GLY A 31 3.72 19.72 -18.92
N ALA A 32 3.64 20.64 -19.89
CA ALA A 32 3.96 22.06 -19.66
C ALA A 32 3.00 22.71 -18.65
N ILE A 33 1.71 22.39 -18.70
CA ILE A 33 0.73 22.84 -17.70
C ILE A 33 1.06 22.26 -16.32
N ARG A 34 1.40 20.96 -16.22
CA ARG A 34 1.79 20.32 -14.94
C ARG A 34 3.02 21.00 -14.32
N THR A 35 4.02 21.38 -15.12
CA THR A 35 5.17 22.16 -14.66
C THR A 35 4.78 23.55 -14.19
N ALA A 36 3.83 24.21 -14.85
CA ALA A 36 3.37 25.55 -14.46
C ALA A 36 2.63 25.56 -13.11
N VAL A 37 1.83 24.53 -12.82
CA VAL A 37 1.01 24.42 -11.60
C VAL A 37 1.68 23.61 -10.48
N VAL A 38 2.92 23.14 -10.68
CA VAL A 38 3.61 22.25 -9.71
C VAL A 38 3.67 22.83 -8.29
N GLY A 39 3.84 24.15 -8.16
CA GLY A 39 3.87 24.84 -6.86
C GLY A 39 2.49 25.15 -6.25
N LEU A 40 1.40 24.78 -6.93
CA LEU A 40 0.01 24.92 -6.45
C LEU A 40 -0.68 23.57 -6.22
N LEU A 41 -0.03 22.47 -6.60
CA LEU A 41 -0.47 21.14 -6.21
C LEU A 41 -0.22 21.04 -4.69
N PRO A 42 -1.26 20.82 -3.87
CA PRO A 42 -1.09 20.71 -2.42
C PRO A 42 -0.26 19.46 -2.13
N ASP A 43 1.04 19.62 -1.90
CA ASP A 43 2.06 18.58 -1.70
C ASP A 43 1.50 17.18 -1.98
N HIS A 44 1.18 16.95 -3.25
CA HIS A 44 1.23 15.60 -3.76
C HIS A 44 2.72 15.43 -3.94
N THR A 45 3.37 15.08 -2.83
CA THR A 45 4.59 14.32 -2.79
C THR A 45 4.47 13.29 -3.90
N ALA A 46 4.94 13.68 -5.07
CA ALA A 46 5.53 12.77 -6.00
C ALA A 46 6.93 12.54 -5.38
N ALA A 47 7.06 11.90 -4.21
CA ALA A 47 7.01 10.46 -4.17
C ALA A 47 6.78 9.91 -5.58
N GLU A 48 7.87 9.55 -6.22
CA GLU A 48 7.89 8.26 -6.87
C GLU A 48 7.46 7.20 -5.84
N GLU A 49 6.23 7.27 -5.31
CA GLU A 49 5.40 6.11 -5.07
C GLU A 49 5.26 5.56 -6.48
N ASP A 50 6.23 4.73 -6.84
CA ASP A 50 5.97 3.39 -7.33
C ASP A 50 4.49 3.10 -7.13
N THR A 51 3.67 3.54 -8.08
CA THR A 51 2.26 3.21 -8.11
C THR A 51 2.35 1.72 -8.36
N PRO A 52 2.24 0.85 -7.35
CA PRO A 52 2.66 -0.52 -7.53
C PRO A 52 1.65 -1.06 -8.52
N ALA A 53 2.13 -1.30 -9.74
CA ALA A 53 1.34 -1.42 -10.96
C ALA A 53 0.05 -2.20 -10.69
N SER A 54 -1.08 -1.50 -10.49
CA SER A 54 -2.31 -2.02 -9.85
C SER A 54 -2.18 -3.49 -9.44
N GLU A 55 -1.40 -3.75 -8.36
CA GLU A 55 -1.06 -5.13 -8.04
C GLU A 55 -2.38 -5.85 -7.76
N LEU A 56 -2.71 -6.86 -8.55
CA LEU A 56 -3.99 -7.56 -8.41
C LEU A 56 -4.02 -8.25 -7.03
N PRO A 57 -5.17 -8.27 -6.34
CA PRO A 57 -5.29 -8.99 -5.08
C PRO A 57 -4.89 -10.45 -5.25
N VAL A 58 -3.95 -10.90 -4.43
CA VAL A 58 -3.54 -12.31 -4.37
C VAL A 58 -4.12 -12.92 -3.10
N THR A 59 -4.52 -14.19 -3.17
CA THR A 59 -4.97 -14.92 -1.97
C THR A 59 -3.81 -15.70 -1.40
N LEU A 60 -3.41 -15.37 -0.17
CA LEU A 60 -2.41 -16.13 0.59
C LEU A 60 -3.04 -16.80 1.80
N ASP A 61 -2.60 -18.04 2.05
CA ASP A 61 -2.89 -18.72 3.31
C ASP A 61 -2.02 -18.11 4.43
N MET A 62 -2.65 -17.59 5.45
CA MET A 62 -2.04 -17.03 6.66
C MET A 62 -2.12 -18.05 7.80
N PRO A 63 -1.00 -18.41 8.43
CA PRO A 63 -1.02 -19.29 9.60
C PRO A 63 -1.80 -18.68 10.77
N GLY A 64 -2.57 -19.50 11.50
CA GLY A 64 -3.40 -19.04 12.62
C GLY A 64 -2.65 -18.26 13.70
N LYS A 65 -1.42 -18.66 14.02
CA LYS A 65 -0.57 -17.92 14.98
C LYS A 65 -0.22 -16.50 14.53
N ILE A 66 -0.12 -16.27 13.22
CA ILE A 66 0.10 -14.95 12.64
C ILE A 66 -1.18 -14.14 12.72
N ALA A 67 -2.31 -14.73 12.33
CA ALA A 67 -3.62 -14.09 12.42
C ALA A 67 -3.97 -13.69 13.87
N ASP A 68 -3.74 -14.58 14.83
CA ASP A 68 -4.01 -14.32 16.25
C ASP A 68 -3.18 -13.13 16.76
N TYR A 69 -1.90 -13.04 16.36
CA TYR A 69 -1.04 -11.91 16.71
C TYR A 69 -1.55 -10.61 16.06
N LEU A 70 -1.85 -10.63 14.76
CA LEU A 70 -2.28 -9.45 14.01
C LEU A 70 -3.61 -8.87 14.52
N ARG A 71 -4.52 -9.70 15.06
CA ARG A 71 -5.76 -9.21 15.70
C ARG A 71 -5.52 -8.32 16.91
N THR A 72 -4.37 -8.45 17.58
CA THR A 72 -4.01 -7.65 18.75
C THR A 72 -3.02 -6.53 18.43
N THR A 73 -2.54 -6.45 17.20
CA THR A 73 -1.55 -5.47 16.75
C THR A 73 -2.23 -4.26 16.12
N GLU A 74 -1.63 -3.09 16.26
CA GLU A 74 -2.09 -1.90 15.54
C GLU A 74 -1.75 -2.03 14.04
N LEU A 75 -2.77 -1.91 13.20
CA LEU A 75 -2.71 -2.11 11.76
C LEU A 75 -3.19 -0.88 11.03
N GLU A 76 -2.64 -0.64 9.85
CA GLU A 76 -3.14 0.37 8.94
C GLU A 76 -4.57 0.03 8.47
N PRO A 77 -5.38 1.01 8.03
CA PRO A 77 -6.75 0.78 7.59
C PRO A 77 -6.86 -0.30 6.50
N ALA A 78 -5.92 -0.34 5.55
CA ALA A 78 -5.90 -1.33 4.48
C ALA A 78 -5.57 -2.75 4.98
N GLU A 79 -4.64 -2.88 5.93
CA GLU A 79 -4.28 -4.14 6.57
C GLU A 79 -5.44 -4.69 7.40
N ARG A 80 -6.12 -3.82 8.15
CA ARG A 80 -7.32 -4.18 8.93
C ARG A 80 -8.47 -4.63 8.02
N ALA A 81 -8.77 -3.86 6.96
CA ALA A 81 -9.81 -4.19 6.00
C ALA A 81 -9.55 -5.55 5.29
N ALA A 82 -8.28 -5.89 5.05
CA ALA A 82 -7.92 -7.19 4.50
C ALA A 82 -8.17 -8.34 5.50
N LEU A 83 -7.95 -8.11 6.80
CA LEU A 83 -8.22 -9.08 7.86
C LEU A 83 -9.71 -9.25 8.20
N ASP A 84 -10.51 -8.22 7.98
CA ASP A 84 -11.96 -8.27 8.19
C ASP A 84 -12.69 -9.14 7.15
N GLN A 85 -12.08 -9.30 5.96
CA GLN A 85 -12.64 -10.06 4.83
C GLN A 85 -12.18 -11.52 4.79
N VAL A 86 -11.51 -12.01 5.84
CA VAL A 86 -10.81 -13.30 5.79
C VAL A 86 -11.75 -14.47 6.00
N ALA A 87 -11.62 -15.47 5.13
CA ALA A 87 -12.23 -16.78 5.34
C ALA A 87 -11.30 -17.68 6.18
N THR A 88 -11.80 -18.19 7.31
CA THR A 88 -11.10 -19.23 8.08
C THR A 88 -11.21 -20.58 7.37
N VAL A 89 -10.08 -21.17 7.04
CA VAL A 89 -9.96 -22.53 6.49
C VAL A 89 -9.43 -23.44 7.59
N ARG A 90 -10.26 -24.37 8.05
CA ARG A 90 -9.86 -25.36 9.06
C ARG A 90 -9.14 -26.52 8.36
N ARG A 91 -7.84 -26.71 8.63
CA ARG A 91 -7.07 -27.88 8.18
C ARG A 91 -6.44 -28.57 9.40
N GLY A 92 -7.09 -29.63 9.89
CA GLY A 92 -6.58 -30.42 11.02
C GLY A 92 -6.48 -29.63 12.34
N GLN A 93 -5.40 -29.85 13.11
CA GLN A 93 -5.14 -29.21 14.42
C GLN A 93 -4.73 -27.71 14.31
N GLY A 94 -4.68 -27.13 13.11
CA GLY A 94 -4.39 -25.72 12.89
C GLY A 94 -5.50 -25.00 12.11
N CYS A 95 -5.69 -23.71 12.39
CA CYS A 95 -6.44 -22.82 11.51
C CYS A 95 -5.47 -22.12 10.54
N THR A 96 -5.82 -22.08 9.26
CA THR A 96 -5.22 -21.17 8.28
C THR A 96 -6.30 -20.21 7.81
N LEU A 97 -5.93 -18.96 7.55
CA LEU A 97 -6.82 -17.88 7.19
C LEU A 97 -6.52 -17.49 5.75
N ARG A 98 -7.53 -17.42 4.86
CA ARG A 98 -7.33 -16.96 3.48
C ARG A 98 -7.46 -15.45 3.40
N VAL A 99 -6.33 -14.77 3.32
CA VAL A 99 -6.28 -13.31 3.18
C VAL A 99 -6.14 -12.99 1.70
N SER A 100 -7.08 -12.22 1.15
CA SER A 100 -6.98 -11.69 -0.21
C SER A 100 -6.64 -10.21 -0.12
N ALA A 101 -5.44 -9.85 -0.57
CA ALA A 101 -4.96 -8.47 -0.56
C ALA A 101 -3.91 -8.25 -1.64
N ILE A 102 -3.61 -6.99 -1.92
CA ILE A 102 -2.48 -6.66 -2.81
C ILE A 102 -1.16 -7.09 -2.12
N PRO A 103 -0.14 -7.54 -2.89
CA PRO A 103 1.18 -7.92 -2.36
C PRO A 103 1.78 -6.89 -1.39
N ALA A 104 1.62 -5.59 -1.64
CA ALA A 104 2.03 -4.53 -0.69
C ALA A 104 1.41 -4.70 0.72
N VAL A 105 0.12 -5.02 0.83
CA VAL A 105 -0.55 -5.27 2.12
C VAL A 105 -0.03 -6.55 2.76
N HIS A 106 0.24 -7.60 1.98
CA HIS A 106 0.87 -8.82 2.50
C HIS A 106 2.26 -8.58 3.08
N ARG A 107 3.06 -7.72 2.44
CA ARG A 107 4.37 -7.29 2.93
C ARG A 107 4.24 -6.46 4.22
N GLY A 108 3.26 -5.56 4.30
CA GLY A 108 2.95 -4.79 5.50
C GLY A 108 2.60 -5.70 6.69
N LEU A 109 1.66 -6.63 6.50
CA LEU A 109 1.28 -7.62 7.50
C LEU A 109 2.47 -8.47 7.97
N LEU A 110 3.35 -8.88 7.05
CA LEU A 110 4.58 -9.60 7.39
C LEU A 110 5.55 -8.75 8.22
N ALA A 111 5.71 -7.47 7.91
CA ALA A 111 6.56 -6.54 8.65
C ALA A 111 6.06 -6.35 10.09
N ARG A 112 4.74 -6.23 10.30
CA ARG A 112 4.13 -6.18 11.64
C ARG A 112 4.47 -7.40 12.48
N CYS A 113 4.71 -8.56 11.85
CA CYS A 113 5.08 -9.79 12.54
C CYS A 113 6.56 -9.92 12.92
N GLN A 114 7.44 -8.96 12.57
CA GLN A 114 8.86 -9.00 12.95
C GLN A 114 9.12 -9.32 14.44
N PRO A 115 8.36 -8.78 15.42
CA PRO A 115 8.58 -9.09 16.83
C PRO A 115 8.47 -10.59 17.20
N LEU A 116 7.80 -11.40 16.36
CA LEU A 116 7.65 -12.85 16.57
C LEU A 116 8.95 -13.64 16.38
N ASP A 117 9.98 -13.06 15.74
CA ASP A 117 11.29 -13.70 15.62
C ASP A 117 12.06 -13.74 16.95
N GLY A 118 11.63 -12.93 17.92
CA GLY A 118 12.36 -12.63 19.15
C GLY A 118 13.02 -11.26 19.07
N GLY A 119 13.01 -10.55 20.19
CA GLY A 119 13.59 -9.22 20.34
C GLY A 119 14.27 -9.06 21.71
N GLN A 120 14.77 -7.87 21.99
CA GLN A 120 15.42 -7.55 23.26
C GLN A 120 14.42 -7.75 24.43
N GLY A 121 14.57 -8.85 25.18
CA GLY A 121 13.84 -9.12 26.41
C GLY A 121 12.66 -10.08 26.34
N LEU A 122 12.26 -10.56 25.15
CA LEU A 122 11.16 -11.54 25.02
C LEU A 122 11.62 -12.80 24.26
N PRO A 123 11.50 -14.01 24.86
CA PRO A 123 11.87 -15.24 24.18
C PRO A 123 10.93 -15.50 23.00
N ALA A 124 11.51 -15.77 21.83
CA ALA A 124 10.74 -16.16 20.66
C ALA A 124 10.04 -17.50 20.90
N VAL A 125 8.73 -17.57 20.66
CA VAL A 125 8.00 -18.84 20.72
C VAL A 125 8.27 -19.62 19.43
N PRO A 126 8.80 -20.87 19.48
CA PRO A 126 9.16 -21.62 18.28
C PRO A 126 8.03 -21.75 17.25
N ALA A 127 6.80 -21.94 17.73
CA ALA A 127 5.61 -22.03 16.89
C ALA A 127 5.30 -20.72 16.15
N GLN A 128 5.53 -19.56 16.77
CA GLN A 128 5.31 -18.24 16.15
C GLN A 128 6.37 -17.95 15.10
N ARG A 129 7.64 -18.24 15.40
CA ARG A 129 8.74 -18.12 14.44
C ARG A 129 8.52 -19.00 13.20
N LYS A 130 8.07 -20.25 13.40
CA LYS A 130 7.73 -21.14 12.28
C LYS A 130 6.58 -20.57 11.44
N ALA A 131 5.52 -20.09 12.09
CA ALA A 131 4.38 -19.50 11.41
C ALA A 131 4.76 -18.23 10.61
N ARG A 132 5.61 -17.37 11.16
CA ARG A 132 6.13 -16.19 10.45
C ARG A 132 6.93 -16.59 9.23
N ARG A 133 7.87 -17.54 9.36
CA ARG A 133 8.67 -18.04 8.23
C ARG A 133 7.82 -18.66 7.13
N GLU A 134 6.77 -19.39 7.49
CA GLU A 134 5.83 -19.95 6.52
C GLU A 134 5.10 -18.85 5.74
N TYR A 135 4.68 -17.78 6.43
CA TYR A 135 4.05 -16.63 5.77
C TYR A 135 5.04 -15.84 4.91
N GLU A 136 6.25 -15.59 5.41
CA GLU A 136 7.36 -14.96 4.69
C GLU A 136 7.66 -15.69 3.38
N ASN A 137 7.80 -17.02 3.41
CA ASN A 137 8.03 -17.82 2.21
C ASN A 137 6.92 -17.65 1.16
N ARG A 138 5.65 -17.55 1.61
CA ARG A 138 4.51 -17.33 0.71
C ARG A 138 4.51 -15.92 0.10
N VAL A 139 4.87 -14.91 0.88
CA VAL A 139 4.97 -13.52 0.41
C VAL A 139 6.14 -13.34 -0.54
N THR A 140 7.31 -13.91 -0.24
CA THR A 140 8.50 -13.85 -1.11
C THR A 140 8.24 -14.53 -2.46
N ALA A 141 7.45 -15.61 -2.47
CA ALA A 141 7.03 -16.29 -3.70
C ALA A 141 6.09 -15.46 -4.60
N LEU A 142 5.60 -14.30 -4.15
CA LEU A 142 4.86 -13.34 -4.98
C LEU A 142 5.78 -12.48 -5.87
N THR A 143 7.09 -12.50 -5.64
CA THR A 143 8.06 -11.74 -6.43
C THR A 143 8.35 -12.50 -7.73
N PRO A 144 8.24 -11.87 -8.92
CA PRO A 144 8.58 -12.51 -10.19
C PRO A 144 10.07 -12.84 -10.32
#